data_AF-A0A645B1B5-F1
#
_entry.id   AF-A0A645B1B5-F1
#
_cell.length_a   1.000
_cell.length_b   1.000
_cell.length_c   1.000
_cell.angle_alpha   90.00
_cell.angle_beta   90.00
_cell.angle_gamma   90.00
#
_symmetry.space_group_name_H-M   'P 1'
#
loop_
_entity.id
_entity.type
_entity.pdbx_description
1 polymer ?
#
loop_
_entity_poly.entity_id
_entity_poly.type
_entity_poly.pdbx_seq_one_letter_code
_entity_poly.pdbx_strand_id
1 'polypeptide(L)'
;MTNKTQVTEHLSGCLPIKKIAAMFFPYYCTSRPQIKALHQKINENTNLAQRLSDAGFQATSTWLTPQQIALIFEEWGDPNSYNLKNHTNR
;
A
#
# COMPACT_ATOMS: atom_id res chain seq x y z
N MET A 1 -16.71 -13.07 -20.72
CA MET A 1 -15.72 -12.02 -20.40
C MET A 1 -16.01 -11.46 -19.01
N THR A 2 -15.64 -12.17 -17.95
CA THR A 2 -15.71 -11.64 -16.58
C THR A 2 -14.87 -12.56 -15.70
N ASN A 3 -13.76 -12.05 -15.15
CA ASN A 3 -13.05 -12.60 -13.97
C ASN A 3 -11.94 -11.61 -13.58
N LYS A 4 -12.33 -10.40 -13.15
CA LYS A 4 -11.46 -9.52 -12.34
C LYS A 4 -11.78 -9.80 -10.87
N THR A 5 -11.39 -10.97 -10.37
CA THR A 5 -11.58 -11.32 -8.97
C THR A 5 -10.50 -12.30 -8.57
N GLN A 6 -9.45 -11.78 -7.91
CA GLN A 6 -8.60 -12.48 -6.92
C GLN A 6 -7.31 -11.69 -6.67
N VAL A 7 -7.39 -10.52 -6.04
CA VAL A 7 -6.31 -10.01 -5.16
C VAL A 7 -6.94 -9.07 -4.12
N THR A 8 -7.91 -9.55 -3.34
CA THR A 8 -8.48 -8.74 -2.23
C THR A 8 -8.99 -9.61 -1.10
N GLU A 9 -8.35 -10.75 -0.86
CA GLU A 9 -8.57 -11.50 0.38
C GLU A 9 -7.40 -11.24 1.32
N HIS A 10 -7.75 -10.77 2.53
CA HIS A 10 -6.88 -10.50 3.69
C HIS A 10 -6.24 -9.11 3.86
N LEU A 11 -7.02 -8.03 3.71
CA LEU A 11 -6.79 -6.79 4.48
C LEU A 11 -8.01 -6.52 5.37
N SER A 12 -8.15 -7.34 6.42
CA SER A 12 -9.29 -7.33 7.35
C SER A 12 -9.25 -6.14 8.33
N GLY A 13 -9.11 -4.91 7.81
CA GLY A 13 -9.16 -3.67 8.59
C GLY A 13 -8.33 -2.51 8.04
N CYS A 14 -8.51 -1.33 8.64
CA CYS A 14 -7.65 -0.19 8.39
C CYS A 14 -6.24 -0.47 8.93
N LEU A 15 -5.20 -0.27 8.12
CA LEU A 15 -3.81 -0.45 8.54
C LEU A 15 -3.14 0.89 8.77
N PRO A 16 -2.23 1.01 9.76
CA PRO A 16 -1.55 2.26 9.99
C PRO A 16 -0.55 2.54 8.85
N ILE A 17 -0.45 3.79 8.40
CA ILE A 17 0.44 4.21 7.30
C ILE A 17 1.88 3.70 7.52
N LYS A 18 2.38 3.75 8.76
CA LYS A 18 3.72 3.26 9.11
C LYS A 18 3.96 1.79 8.72
N LYS A 19 2.93 0.93 8.78
CA LYS A 19 3.03 -0.49 8.38
C LYS A 19 3.23 -0.59 6.87
N ILE A 20 2.42 0.14 6.09
CA ILE A 20 2.53 0.17 4.63
C ILE A 20 3.87 0.77 4.21
N ALA A 21 4.25 1.90 4.81
CA ALA A 21 5.52 2.57 4.56
C ALA A 21 6.73 1.67 4.86
N ALA A 22 6.70 0.92 5.97
CA ALA A 22 7.77 -0.01 6.31
C ALA A 22 7.87 -1.20 5.33
N MET A 23 6.76 -1.63 4.73
CA MET A 23 6.79 -2.71 3.73
C MET A 23 7.43 -2.26 2.41
N PHE A 24 7.15 -1.06 1.94
CA PHE A 24 7.74 -0.52 0.71
C PHE A 24 9.14 0.06 0.89
N PHE A 25 9.44 0.61 2.07
CA PHE A 25 10.72 1.26 2.36
C PHE A 25 11.40 0.68 3.60
N PRO A 26 11.77 -0.63 3.59
CA PRO A 26 12.40 -1.28 4.72
C PRO A 26 13.81 -0.73 5.02
N TYR A 27 14.44 -0.05 4.05
CA TYR A 27 15.79 0.50 4.16
C TYR A 27 15.93 1.64 5.18
N TYR A 28 14.83 2.29 5.57
CA TYR A 28 14.86 3.33 6.60
C TYR A 28 14.66 2.73 8.00
N CYS A 29 15.55 3.07 8.94
CA CYS A 29 15.50 2.55 10.30
C CYS A 29 14.32 3.06 11.16
N THR A 30 13.65 4.14 10.74
CA THR A 30 12.59 4.78 11.55
C THR A 30 11.35 5.07 10.72
N SER A 31 10.18 5.13 11.38
CA SER A 31 8.89 5.30 10.69
C SER A 31 8.73 6.65 10.00
N ARG A 32 9.31 7.73 10.53
CA ARG A 32 9.19 9.07 9.94
C ARG A 32 9.72 9.17 8.49
N PRO A 33 10.96 8.76 8.19
CA PRO A 33 11.46 8.77 6.82
C PRO A 33 10.74 7.77 5.90
N GLN A 34 10.29 6.62 6.42
CA GLN A 34 9.47 5.66 5.64
C GLN A 34 8.18 6.32 5.15
N ILE A 35 7.46 7.00 6.06
CA ILE A 35 6.20 7.68 5.75
C ILE A 35 6.44 8.84 4.79
N LYS A 36 7.52 9.60 4.98
CA LYS A 36 7.89 10.68 4.06
C LYS A 36 8.15 10.15 2.66
N ALA A 37 8.91 9.06 2.53
CA ALA A 37 9.19 8.43 1.25
C ALA A 37 7.92 7.87 0.59
N LEU A 38 7.01 7.29 1.39
CA LEU A 38 5.69 6.84 0.93
C LEU A 38 4.89 8.00 0.35
N HIS A 39 4.77 9.11 1.09
CA HIS A 39 4.03 10.28 0.61
C HIS A 39 4.68 10.91 -0.61
N GLN A 40 6.02 10.96 -0.66
CA GLN A 40 6.72 11.47 -1.83
C GLN A 40 6.41 10.62 -3.06
N LYS A 41 6.51 9.29 -2.94
CA LYS A 41 6.22 8.36 -4.04
C LYS A 41 4.76 8.42 -4.49
N ILE A 42 3.81 8.61 -3.57
CA ILE A 42 2.40 8.85 -3.91
C ILE A 42 2.26 10.15 -4.71
N ASN A 43 2.88 11.24 -4.25
CA ASN A 43 2.79 12.54 -4.92
C ASN A 43 3.50 12.57 -6.29
N GLU A 44 4.55 11.77 -6.48
CA GLU A 44 5.20 11.58 -7.77
C GLU A 44 4.26 10.93 -8.80
N ASN A 45 3.28 10.14 -8.34
CA ASN A 45 2.28 9.54 -9.21
C ASN A 45 0.91 10.23 -9.06
N THR A 46 0.70 11.28 -9.88
CA THR A 46 -0.51 12.11 -9.84
C THR A 46 -1.81 11.30 -9.96
N ASN A 47 -1.82 10.22 -10.74
CA ASN A 47 -3.00 9.36 -10.89
C ASN A 47 -3.33 8.62 -9.58
N LEU A 48 -2.31 8.05 -8.93
CA LEU A 48 -2.46 7.38 -7.65
C LEU A 48 -2.89 8.38 -6.55
N ALA A 49 -2.26 9.56 -6.51
CA ALA A 49 -2.61 10.62 -5.57
C ALA A 49 -4.07 11.07 -5.71
N GLN A 50 -4.58 11.21 -6.94
CA GLN A 50 -5.98 11.55 -7.19
C GLN A 50 -6.93 10.43 -6.74
N ARG A 51 -6.65 9.16 -7.10
CA ARG A 51 -7.50 8.02 -6.70
C ARG A 51 -7.52 7.84 -5.18
N LEU A 52 -6.39 8.07 -4.51
CA LEU A 52 -6.32 8.06 -3.06
C LEU A 52 -7.12 9.21 -2.45
N SER A 53 -7.03 10.42 -3.01
CA SER A 53 -7.79 11.58 -2.55
C SER A 53 -9.30 11.38 -2.71
N ASP A 54 -9.76 10.79 -3.82
CA ASP A 54 -11.15 10.38 -4.05
C ASP A 54 -11.62 9.34 -3.02
N ALA A 55 -10.72 8.41 -2.65
CA ALA A 55 -10.93 7.47 -1.55
C ALA A 55 -10.78 8.10 -0.13
N GLY A 56 -10.70 9.43 -0.01
CA GLY A 56 -10.63 10.15 1.25
C GLY A 56 -9.26 10.14 1.94
N PHE A 57 -8.18 9.83 1.22
CA PHE A 57 -6.82 9.90 1.75
C PHE A 57 -6.40 11.34 1.98
N GLN A 58 -5.81 11.62 3.15
CA GLN A 58 -5.23 12.93 3.47
C GLN A 58 -3.77 12.75 3.88
N ALA A 59 -2.93 13.75 3.64
CA ALA A 59 -1.52 13.73 4.05
C ALA A 59 -1.34 13.63 5.58
N THR A 60 -2.39 13.97 6.35
CA THR A 60 -2.44 13.85 7.83
C THR A 60 -3.02 12.53 8.30
N SER A 61 -3.52 11.67 7.39
CA SER A 61 -4.10 10.38 7.76
C SER A 61 -3.04 9.48 8.39
N THR A 62 -3.32 8.94 9.57
CA THR A 62 -2.42 7.97 10.24
C THR A 62 -2.73 6.53 9.83
N TRP A 63 -3.91 6.31 9.24
CA TRP A 63 -4.46 5.01 8.88
C TRP A 63 -4.93 5.02 7.43
N LEU A 64 -4.74 3.89 6.77
CA LEU A 64 -5.21 3.62 5.42
C LEU A 64 -6.39 2.66 5.47
N THR A 65 -7.43 2.97 4.72
CA THR A 65 -8.57 2.07 4.53
C THR A 65 -8.16 0.92 3.59
N PRO A 66 -8.84 -0.24 3.64
CA PRO A 66 -8.57 -1.34 2.71
C PRO A 66 -8.63 -0.91 1.24
N GLN A 67 -9.53 0.02 0.89
CA GLN A 67 -9.61 0.59 -0.45
C GLN A 67 -8.34 1.37 -0.82
N GLN A 68 -7.82 2.22 0.08
CA GLN A 68 -6.59 2.98 -0.16
C GLN A 68 -5.36 2.05 -0.28
N ILE A 69 -5.29 1.00 0.54
CA ILE A 69 -4.20 0.02 0.47
C ILE A 69 -4.26 -0.74 -0.86
N ALA A 70 -5.45 -1.15 -1.30
CA ALA A 70 -5.63 -1.82 -2.58
C ALA A 70 -5.16 -0.96 -3.76
N LEU A 71 -5.44 0.35 -3.75
CA LEU A 71 -4.94 1.29 -4.76
C LEU A 71 -3.41 1.35 -4.79
N ILE A 72 -2.77 1.40 -3.63
CA ILE A 72 -1.31 1.41 -3.50
C ILE A 72 -0.70 0.11 -4.05
N PHE A 73 -1.32 -1.04 -3.72
CA PHE A 73 -0.85 -2.35 -4.17
C PHE A 73 -1.12 -2.60 -5.66
N GLU A 74 -2.19 -2.05 -6.22
CA GLU A 74 -2.48 -2.11 -7.66
C GLU A 74 -1.43 -1.33 -8.47
N GLU A 75 -0.94 -0.20 -7.95
CA GLU A 75 0.06 0.62 -8.62
C GLU A 75 1.48 0.08 -8.44
N TRP A 76 1.90 -0.20 -7.21
CA TRP A 76 3.28 -0.59 -6.92
C TRP A 76 3.52 -2.10 -6.80
N GLY A 77 2.46 -2.90 -6.82
CA GLY A 77 2.49 -4.31 -6.46
C GLY A 77 2.46 -4.52 -4.94
N ASP A 78 2.04 -5.72 -4.51
CA ASP A 78 2.09 -6.10 -3.10
C ASP A 78 3.54 -6.45 -2.70
N PRO A 79 4.16 -5.71 -1.76
CA PRO A 79 5.53 -5.98 -1.32
C PRO A 79 5.65 -7.34 -0.62
N ASN A 80 4.55 -7.89 -0.09
CA ASN A 80 4.52 -9.21 0.53
C ASN A 80 4.38 -10.36 -0.48
N SER A 81 3.84 -10.09 -1.67
CA SER A 81 3.69 -11.08 -2.76
C SER A 81 5.03 -11.52 -3.33
N TYR A 82 6.10 -10.76 -3.10
CA TYR A 82 7.48 -11.19 -3.34
C TYR A 82 8.00 -12.18 -2.29
N ASN A 83 7.46 -12.17 -1.06
CA ASN A 83 7.82 -13.11 0.00
C ASN A 83 6.98 -14.41 -0.04
N LEU A 84 5.76 -14.39 -0.57
CA LEU A 84 4.90 -15.58 -0.62
C LEU A 84 5.26 -16.57 -1.74
N LYS A 85 6.18 -16.22 -2.65
CA LYS A 85 6.64 -17.16 -3.70
C LYS A 85 7.59 -18.24 -3.16
N ASN A 86 8.06 -18.13 -1.91
CA ASN A 86 9.01 -19.07 -1.30
C ASN A 86 8.40 -20.00 -0.24
N HIS A 87 7.06 -19.98 -0.04
CA HIS A 87 6.44 -20.81 1.01
C HIS A 87 5.20 -21.61 0.54
N THR A 88 5.19 -22.00 -0.74
CA THR A 88 4.28 -23.03 -1.28
C THR A 88 5.06 -24.00 -2.16
N ASN A 89 6.11 -24.60 -1.60
CA ASN A 89 6.60 -25.89 -2.06
C ASN A 89 7.15 -26.68 -0.87
N ARG A 90 6.24 -27.29 -0.10
CA ARG A 90 6.57 -28.51 0.64
C ARG A 90 5.32 -29.37 0.82
#